data_AF-A0A9X0D6G7-F1
#
_entry.id   AF-A0A9X0D6G7-F1
#
_cell.length_a   1.000
_cell.length_b   1.000
_cell.length_c   1.000
_cell.angle_alpha   90.00
_cell.angle_beta   90.00
_cell.angle_gamma   90.00
#
_symmetry.space_group_name_H-M   'P 1'
#
loop_
_entity.id
_entity.type
_entity.pdbx_description
1 polymer ?
#
loop_
_entity_poly.entity_id
_entity_poly.type
_entity_poly.pdbx_seq_one_letter_code
_entity_poly.pdbx_strand_id
1 'polypeptide(L)'
;MVVLKTSKPRFWGDPEVMVEETGIPGYVRLKATPNSKLRKYVSPEGYIIPERLRNGWFYSLVDQARKQLLQCMDKPDHGCRHELLRIVKTIVNRERTSLYWLNSYHLKTAFMHYIKEKPDNWAGWNSLGEHFVGFLVALQSYLERGNLPHFWLPGVNLLDDIGQGVVGQMAYRLKRILNSEAQRNKILE
;
A
#
# COMPACT_ATOMS: atom_id res chain seq x y z
N MET A 1 12.41 7.79 -8.84
CA MET A 1 13.61 7.33 -9.56
C MET A 1 14.11 6.06 -8.87
N VAL A 2 14.10 4.91 -9.57
CA VAL A 2 14.70 3.67 -9.02
C VAL A 2 16.17 3.71 -9.38
N VAL A 3 17.02 3.95 -8.39
CA VAL A 3 18.48 3.93 -8.56
C VAL A 3 18.95 2.50 -8.32
N LEU A 4 19.38 1.82 -9.37
CA LEU A 4 20.02 0.51 -9.24
C LEU A 4 21.52 0.73 -9.00
N LYS A 5 22.01 0.28 -7.84
CA LYS A 5 23.45 0.31 -7.55
C LYS A 5 24.13 -0.67 -8.50
N THR A 6 24.81 -0.15 -9.52
CA THR A 6 25.73 -0.96 -10.32
C THR A 6 26.94 -1.26 -9.44
N SER A 7 27.07 -2.51 -8.98
CA SER A 7 28.28 -2.95 -8.30
C SER A 7 29.46 -2.71 -9.25
N LYS A 8 30.37 -1.78 -8.92
CA LYS A 8 31.71 -1.87 -9.52
C LYS A 8 32.30 -3.16 -8.96
N PRO A 9 32.56 -4.18 -9.78
CA PRO A 9 33.16 -5.41 -9.30
C PRO A 9 34.51 -5.02 -8.71
N ARG A 10 34.72 -5.28 -7.41
CA ARG A 10 36.04 -5.07 -6.80
C ARG A 10 37.08 -6.03 -7.38
N PHE A 11 36.64 -7.14 -7.97
CA PHE A 11 37.47 -8.13 -8.67
C PHE A 11 36.64 -8.80 -9.78
N TRP A 12 37.12 -8.76 -11.02
CA TRP A 12 36.78 -9.60 -12.18
C TRP A 12 35.36 -10.19 -12.22
N GLY A 13 34.33 -9.35 -12.39
CA GLY A 13 32.99 -9.81 -12.73
C GLY A 13 32.34 -8.86 -13.71
N ASP A 14 31.64 -9.36 -14.71
CA ASP A 14 30.86 -8.48 -15.57
C ASP A 14 29.74 -7.83 -14.74
N PRO A 15 29.48 -6.51 -14.90
CA PRO A 15 28.40 -5.87 -14.18
C PRO A 15 27.05 -6.50 -14.54
N GLU A 16 26.12 -6.54 -13.58
CA GLU A 16 24.78 -7.11 -13.82
C GLU A 16 23.97 -6.29 -14.85
N VAL A 17 24.30 -5.00 -14.99
CA VAL A 17 23.65 -4.04 -15.90
C VAL A 17 24.70 -3.09 -16.47
N MET A 18 24.67 -2.89 -17.78
CA MET A 18 25.44 -1.88 -18.51
C MET A 18 24.63 -0.59 -18.65
N VAL A 19 25.33 0.55 -18.62
CA VAL A 19 24.75 1.87 -18.84
C VAL A 19 25.16 2.35 -20.23
N GLU A 20 24.20 2.73 -21.05
CA GLU A 20 24.40 3.34 -22.36
C GLU A 20 23.84 4.75 -22.35
N GLU A 21 24.67 5.73 -22.70
CA GLU A 21 24.26 7.12 -22.81
C GLU A 21 23.19 7.31 -23.89
N THR A 22 22.33 8.29 -23.68
CA THR A 22 21.37 8.70 -24.71
C THR A 22 21.67 10.10 -25.19
N GLY A 23 21.15 10.48 -26.36
CA GLY A 23 21.19 11.88 -26.82
C GLY A 23 20.30 12.83 -26.01
N ILE A 24 19.63 12.35 -24.96
CA ILE A 24 18.74 13.14 -24.11
C ILE A 24 19.46 13.40 -22.77
N PRO A 25 19.82 14.66 -22.46
CA PRO A 25 20.51 15.00 -21.21
C PRO A 25 19.76 14.47 -19.98
N GLY A 26 20.47 13.74 -19.11
CA GLY A 26 19.92 13.18 -17.88
C GLY A 26 19.23 11.82 -18.03
N TYR A 27 19.20 11.23 -19.23
CA TYR A 27 18.61 9.93 -19.48
C TYR A 27 19.64 8.92 -20.00
N VAL A 28 19.58 7.69 -19.47
CA VAL A 28 20.42 6.57 -19.87
C VAL A 28 19.57 5.35 -20.21
N ARG A 29 20.08 4.49 -21.09
CA ARG A 29 19.53 3.15 -21.31
C ARG A 29 20.27 2.15 -20.45
N LEU A 30 19.54 1.27 -19.80
CA LEU A 30 20.11 0.19 -18.99
C LEU A 30 19.97 -1.12 -19.74
N LYS A 31 21.06 -1.85 -19.92
CA LYS A 31 21.10 -3.12 -20.65
C LYS A 31 21.53 -4.25 -19.73
N ALA A 32 20.73 -5.31 -19.62
CA ALA A 32 21.09 -6.44 -18.77
C ALA A 32 22.14 -7.31 -19.48
N THR A 33 23.16 -7.77 -18.74
CA THR A 33 24.15 -8.72 -19.28
C THR A 33 23.54 -10.12 -19.46
N PRO A 34 24.14 -11.01 -20.25
CA PRO A 34 23.60 -12.35 -20.51
C PRO A 34 23.30 -13.16 -19.24
N ASN A 35 24.11 -12.99 -18.19
CA ASN A 35 23.99 -13.68 -16.91
C ASN A 35 23.15 -12.93 -15.85
N SER A 36 22.58 -11.78 -16.22
CA SER A 36 21.83 -10.93 -15.30
C SER A 36 20.49 -11.55 -14.91
N LYS A 37 20.12 -11.46 -13.62
CA LYS A 37 18.78 -11.87 -13.14
C LYS A 37 17.68 -10.96 -13.67
N LEU A 38 18.04 -9.81 -14.23
CA LEU A 38 17.11 -8.82 -14.80
C LEU A 38 16.74 -9.14 -16.26
N ARG A 39 17.33 -10.16 -16.88
CA ARG A 39 17.02 -10.57 -18.27
C ARG A 39 15.54 -10.82 -18.54
N LYS A 40 14.77 -11.25 -17.54
CA LYS A 40 13.31 -11.43 -17.67
C LYS A 40 12.53 -10.11 -17.84
N TYR A 41 13.16 -8.96 -17.63
CA TYR A 41 12.52 -7.64 -17.72
C TYR A 41 13.00 -6.82 -18.92
N VAL A 42 13.76 -7.43 -19.85
CA VAL A 42 14.35 -6.71 -20.98
C VAL A 42 13.52 -6.79 -22.26
N SER A 43 13.81 -5.90 -23.21
CA SER A 43 13.38 -5.97 -24.61
C SER A 43 14.16 -7.05 -25.38
N PRO A 44 13.79 -7.40 -26.63
CA PRO A 44 14.57 -8.30 -27.47
C PRO A 44 16.04 -7.87 -27.63
N GLU A 45 16.31 -6.56 -27.60
CA GLU A 45 17.65 -5.96 -27.73
C GLU A 45 18.44 -5.94 -26.41
N GLY A 46 17.84 -6.40 -25.29
CA GLY A 46 18.48 -6.51 -23.99
C GLY A 46 18.31 -5.31 -23.06
N TYR A 47 17.56 -4.28 -23.45
CA TYR A 47 17.33 -3.11 -22.62
C TYR A 47 16.24 -3.36 -21.57
N ILE A 48 16.48 -2.96 -20.32
CA ILE A 48 15.51 -3.06 -19.24
C ILE A 48 14.29 -2.19 -19.57
N ILE A 49 13.11 -2.80 -19.56
CA ILE A 49 11.84 -2.09 -19.72
C ILE A 49 11.33 -1.72 -18.32
N PRO A 50 11.28 -0.42 -17.94
CA PRO A 50 10.92 0.00 -16.59
C PRO A 50 9.56 -0.52 -16.12
N GLU A 51 8.58 -0.60 -17.02
CA GLU A 51 7.24 -1.14 -16.71
C GLU A 51 7.29 -2.63 -16.37
N ARG A 52 8.06 -3.45 -17.10
CA ARG A 52 8.22 -4.88 -16.80
C ARG A 52 8.93 -5.08 -15.47
N LEU A 53 9.98 -4.31 -15.20
CA LEU A 53 10.71 -4.35 -13.93
C LEU A 53 9.79 -3.95 -12.76
N ARG A 54 9.01 -2.88 -12.93
CA ARG A 54 8.05 -2.39 -11.93
C ARG A 54 6.96 -3.42 -11.65
N ASN A 55 6.29 -3.88 -12.70
CA ASN A 55 5.15 -4.78 -12.59
C ASN A 55 5.54 -6.17 -12.10
N GLY A 56 6.77 -6.61 -12.39
CA GLY A 56 7.31 -7.88 -11.92
C GLY A 56 7.98 -7.77 -10.55
N TRP A 57 9.21 -7.25 -10.53
CA TRP A 57 10.04 -7.30 -9.32
C TRP A 57 9.53 -6.37 -8.22
N PHE A 58 9.29 -5.10 -8.55
CA PHE A 58 8.99 -4.10 -7.53
C PHE A 58 7.64 -4.37 -6.85
N TYR A 59 6.58 -4.61 -7.61
CA TYR A 59 5.27 -4.96 -7.01
C TYR A 59 5.29 -6.28 -6.25
N SER A 60 6.06 -7.28 -6.70
CA SER A 60 6.23 -8.52 -5.94
C SER A 60 6.89 -8.28 -4.58
N LEU A 61 7.95 -7.46 -4.54
CA LEU A 61 8.63 -7.11 -3.29
C LEU A 61 7.69 -6.38 -2.32
N VAL A 62 6.95 -5.37 -2.82
CA VAL A 62 5.98 -4.62 -2.03
C VAL A 62 4.85 -5.52 -1.51
N ASP A 63 4.35 -6.43 -2.35
CA ASP A 63 3.31 -7.39 -1.95
C ASP A 63 3.81 -8.36 -0.87
N GLN A 64 5.04 -8.86 -0.99
CA GLN A 64 5.67 -9.72 0.01
C GLN A 64 5.85 -8.99 1.35
N ALA A 65 6.41 -7.79 1.33
CA ALA A 65 6.60 -6.98 2.54
C ALA A 65 5.26 -6.70 3.24
N ARG A 66 4.22 -6.38 2.47
CA ARG A 66 2.86 -6.20 3.01
C ARG A 66 2.31 -7.48 3.61
N LYS A 67 2.42 -8.61 2.91
CA LYS A 67 1.94 -9.90 3.40
C LYS A 67 2.63 -10.25 4.72
N GLN A 68 3.95 -10.08 4.80
CA GLN A 68 4.72 -10.34 6.02
C GLN A 68 4.28 -9.45 7.19
N LEU A 69 4.16 -8.14 6.96
CA LEU A 69 3.71 -7.20 7.99
C LEU A 69 2.32 -7.58 8.52
N LEU A 70 1.35 -7.78 7.61
CA LEU A 70 -0.02 -8.12 7.99
C LEU A 70 -0.08 -9.49 8.68
N GLN A 71 0.68 -10.49 8.24
CA GLN A 71 0.68 -11.83 8.86
C GLN A 71 1.26 -11.84 10.28
N CYS A 72 2.19 -10.92 10.59
CA CYS A 72 2.92 -10.95 11.87
C CYS A 72 2.42 -9.93 12.88
N MET A 73 1.44 -9.09 12.54
CA MET A 73 1.10 -7.90 13.33
C MET A 73 0.57 -8.18 14.74
N ASP A 74 0.01 -9.37 15.02
CA ASP A 74 -0.44 -9.75 16.37
C ASP A 74 0.52 -10.71 17.08
N LYS A 75 1.65 -11.08 16.47
CA LYS A 75 2.65 -11.96 17.11
C LYS A 75 3.26 -11.39 18.39
N PRO A 76 3.52 -10.07 18.49
CA PRO A 76 4.18 -9.53 19.68
C PRO A 76 3.32 -9.53 20.95
N ASP A 77 2.00 -9.34 20.82
CA ASP A 77 1.11 -9.04 21.94
C ASP A 77 -0.22 -9.80 21.91
N HIS A 78 -0.44 -10.67 20.92
CA HIS A 78 -1.72 -11.34 20.67
C HIS A 78 -2.90 -10.36 20.56
N GLY A 79 -2.64 -9.16 20.02
CA GLY A 79 -3.61 -8.09 19.89
C GLY A 79 -4.73 -8.36 18.88
N CYS A 80 -5.62 -7.39 18.74
CA CYS A 80 -6.83 -7.50 17.93
C CYS A 80 -6.71 -6.95 16.49
N ARG A 81 -5.50 -6.75 15.95
CA ARG A 81 -5.32 -6.05 14.65
C ARG A 81 -5.95 -6.81 13.50
N HIS A 82 -5.82 -8.15 13.48
CA HIS A 82 -6.43 -8.97 12.43
C HIS A 82 -7.95 -8.93 12.48
N GLU A 83 -8.50 -9.00 13.69
CA GLU A 83 -9.94 -8.97 13.91
C GLU A 83 -10.52 -7.63 13.47
N LEU A 84 -9.88 -6.53 13.87
CA LEU A 84 -10.28 -5.19 13.46
C LEU A 84 -10.28 -5.03 11.93
N LEU A 85 -9.19 -5.43 11.26
CA LEU A 85 -9.09 -5.34 9.81
C LEU A 85 -10.17 -6.20 9.12
N ARG A 86 -10.50 -7.37 9.69
CA ARG A 86 -11.58 -8.23 9.21
C ARG A 86 -12.94 -7.54 9.32
N ILE A 87 -13.27 -6.99 10.48
CA ILE A 87 -14.52 -6.26 10.72
C ILE A 87 -14.65 -5.09 9.74
N VAL A 88 -13.66 -4.21 9.65
CA VAL A 88 -13.75 -3.02 8.78
C VAL A 88 -13.86 -3.40 7.30
N LYS A 89 -13.15 -4.43 6.84
CA LYS A 89 -13.34 -4.96 5.48
C LYS A 89 -14.76 -5.46 5.25
N THR A 90 -15.37 -6.11 6.22
CA THR A 90 -16.76 -6.57 6.13
C THR A 90 -17.71 -5.39 6.01
N ILE A 91 -17.54 -4.35 6.83
CA ILE A 91 -18.36 -3.13 6.80
C ILE A 91 -18.27 -2.44 5.44
N VAL A 92 -17.06 -2.19 4.95
CA VAL A 92 -16.85 -1.53 3.66
C VAL A 92 -17.41 -2.38 2.51
N ASN A 93 -17.31 -3.70 2.59
CA ASN A 93 -17.92 -4.60 1.61
C ASN A 93 -19.44 -4.68 1.70
N ARG A 94 -20.07 -4.42 2.85
CA ARG A 94 -21.53 -4.34 2.97
C ARG A 94 -22.04 -3.01 2.41
N GLU A 95 -21.26 -1.94 2.57
CA GLU A 95 -21.52 -0.59 2.05
C GLU A 95 -21.05 -0.40 0.59
N ARG A 96 -21.23 -1.43 -0.27
CA ARG A 96 -20.78 -1.43 -1.68
C ARG A 96 -21.41 -0.36 -2.57
N THR A 97 -22.47 0.32 -2.15
CA THR A 97 -23.05 1.42 -2.92
C THR A 97 -22.34 2.74 -2.63
N SER A 98 -21.86 2.93 -1.41
CA SER A 98 -21.34 4.21 -0.91
C SER A 98 -19.82 4.23 -0.78
N LEU A 99 -19.17 3.08 -0.56
CA LEU A 99 -17.72 2.95 -0.36
C LEU A 99 -17.03 2.08 -1.45
N TYR A 100 -17.67 1.94 -2.61
CA TYR A 100 -17.31 0.95 -3.62
C TYR A 100 -15.89 1.06 -4.19
N TRP A 101 -15.30 2.27 -4.20
CA TRP A 101 -13.93 2.48 -4.66
C TRP A 101 -12.86 2.05 -3.64
N LEU A 102 -13.23 1.87 -2.37
CA LEU A 102 -12.32 1.39 -1.33
C LEU A 102 -12.13 -0.12 -1.42
N ASN A 103 -11.26 -0.54 -2.32
CA ASN A 103 -10.82 -1.92 -2.40
C ASN A 103 -9.94 -2.34 -1.18
N SER A 104 -9.62 -3.64 -1.12
CA SER A 104 -8.80 -4.21 -0.04
C SER A 104 -7.39 -3.62 0.05
N TYR A 105 -6.85 -3.08 -1.05
CA TYR A 105 -5.53 -2.44 -1.06
C TYR A 105 -5.57 -1.13 -0.27
N HIS A 106 -6.57 -0.26 -0.53
CA HIS A 106 -6.76 1.00 0.21
C HIS A 106 -6.90 0.75 1.71
N LEU A 107 -7.79 -0.18 2.10
CA LEU A 107 -8.02 -0.49 3.51
C LEU A 107 -6.78 -1.03 4.20
N LYS A 108 -6.03 -1.94 3.55
CA LYS A 108 -4.78 -2.47 4.11
C LYS A 108 -3.72 -1.38 4.26
N THR A 109 -3.57 -0.49 3.27
CA THR A 109 -2.60 0.60 3.34
C THR A 109 -2.94 1.59 4.46
N ALA A 110 -4.21 2.01 4.54
CA ALA A 110 -4.66 2.89 5.63
C ALA A 110 -4.45 2.23 7.00
N PHE A 111 -4.73 0.93 7.11
CA PHE A 111 -4.54 0.17 8.34
C PHE A 111 -3.06 0.07 8.74
N MET A 112 -2.18 -0.15 7.76
CA MET A 112 -0.73 -0.17 8.01
C MET A 112 -0.21 1.16 8.56
N HIS A 113 -0.70 2.29 8.06
CA HIS A 113 -0.36 3.60 8.65
C HIS A 113 -0.91 3.73 10.08
N TYR A 114 -2.17 3.33 10.29
CA TYR A 114 -2.79 3.38 11.61
C TYR A 114 -2.02 2.59 12.68
N ILE A 115 -1.65 1.33 12.39
CA ILE A 115 -0.88 0.50 13.34
C ILE A 115 0.55 1.03 13.56
N LYS A 116 1.13 1.72 12.56
CA LYS A 116 2.45 2.36 12.70
C LYS A 116 2.40 3.56 13.65
N GLU A 117 1.31 4.32 13.62
CA GLU A 117 1.08 5.45 14.52
C GLU A 117 0.63 5.03 15.93
N LYS A 118 0.11 3.80 16.06
CA LYS A 118 -0.41 3.23 17.31
C LYS A 118 0.26 1.88 17.60
N PRO A 119 1.51 1.85 18.08
CA PRO A 119 2.23 0.59 18.30
C PRO A 119 1.64 -0.25 19.44
N ASP A 120 1.11 0.40 20.49
CA ASP A 120 0.73 -0.25 21.75
C ASP A 120 -0.80 -0.32 21.97
N ASN A 121 -1.22 -1.00 23.05
CA ASN A 121 -2.60 -1.13 23.55
C ASN A 121 -3.58 -1.98 22.73
N TRP A 122 -3.09 -3.04 22.08
CA TRP A 122 -3.93 -3.88 21.20
C TRP A 122 -4.55 -5.12 21.85
N ALA A 123 -4.14 -5.49 23.06
CA ALA A 123 -4.51 -6.74 23.75
C ALA A 123 -5.47 -6.56 24.95
N GLY A 124 -6.00 -5.36 25.16
CA GLY A 124 -6.92 -5.05 26.25
C GLY A 124 -8.38 -5.41 25.93
N TRP A 125 -9.19 -5.55 26.98
CA TRP A 125 -10.61 -5.88 26.90
C TRP A 125 -11.42 -4.95 25.97
N ASN A 126 -11.14 -3.65 25.98
CA ASN A 126 -11.81 -2.65 25.12
C ASN A 126 -11.03 -2.30 23.85
N SER A 127 -9.83 -2.86 23.65
CA SER A 127 -8.91 -2.45 22.57
C SER A 127 -9.55 -2.55 21.19
N LEU A 128 -10.34 -3.60 20.94
CA LEU A 128 -10.99 -3.78 19.64
C LEU A 128 -11.98 -2.65 19.35
N GLY A 129 -12.80 -2.25 20.31
CA GLY A 129 -13.77 -1.17 20.15
C GLY A 129 -13.10 0.20 19.99
N GLU A 130 -12.08 0.47 20.80
CA GLU A 130 -11.30 1.72 20.73
C GLU A 130 -10.59 1.87 19.38
N HIS A 131 -9.88 0.82 18.94
CA HIS A 131 -9.20 0.83 17.65
C HIS A 131 -10.17 0.78 16.48
N PHE A 132 -11.36 0.20 16.64
CA PHE A 132 -12.41 0.25 15.63
C PHE A 132 -12.85 1.68 15.31
N VAL A 133 -13.21 2.46 16.34
CA VAL A 133 -13.57 3.87 16.16
C VAL A 133 -12.36 4.64 15.66
N GLY A 134 -11.18 4.45 16.26
CA GLY A 134 -9.95 5.15 15.89
C GLY A 134 -9.55 4.93 14.43
N PHE A 135 -9.64 3.69 13.93
CA PHE A 135 -9.29 3.39 12.55
C PHE A 135 -10.31 3.97 11.55
N LEU A 136 -11.61 3.95 11.88
CA LEU A 136 -12.62 4.59 11.02
C LEU A 136 -12.42 6.11 10.95
N VAL A 137 -12.04 6.77 12.05
CA VAL A 137 -11.68 8.21 12.07
C VAL A 137 -10.44 8.48 11.22
N ALA A 138 -9.42 7.62 11.30
CA ALA A 138 -8.23 7.74 10.45
C ALA A 138 -8.58 7.58 8.96
N LEU A 139 -9.41 6.58 8.63
CA LEU A 139 -9.88 6.35 7.26
C LEU A 139 -10.68 7.54 6.72
N GLN A 140 -11.60 8.09 7.52
CA GLN A 140 -12.33 9.32 7.18
C GLN A 140 -11.36 10.47 6.90
N SER A 141 -10.32 10.65 7.74
CA SER A 141 -9.35 11.74 7.60
C SER A 141 -8.56 11.65 6.28
N TYR A 142 -8.19 10.44 5.83
CA TYR A 142 -7.54 10.26 4.53
C TYR A 142 -8.46 10.66 3.36
N LEU A 143 -9.75 10.32 3.46
CA LEU A 143 -10.74 10.68 2.44
C LEU A 143 -11.03 12.19 2.43
N GLU A 144 -11.20 12.82 3.59
CA GLU A 144 -11.44 14.27 3.68
C GLU A 144 -10.29 15.08 3.08
N ARG A 145 -9.06 14.59 3.26
CA ARG A 145 -7.86 15.20 2.66
C ARG A 145 -7.67 14.85 1.19
N GLY A 146 -8.42 13.89 0.67
CA GLY A 146 -8.20 13.32 -0.66
C GLY A 146 -6.82 12.67 -0.82
N ASN A 147 -6.18 12.27 0.28
CA ASN A 147 -4.81 11.78 0.27
C ASN A 147 -4.65 10.54 1.16
N LEU A 148 -4.40 9.38 0.54
CA LEU A 148 -3.93 8.16 1.21
C LEU A 148 -2.55 7.80 0.63
N PRO A 149 -1.45 8.18 1.29
CA PRO A 149 -0.12 7.90 0.78
C PRO A 149 0.16 6.40 0.76
N HIS A 150 0.81 5.90 -0.28
CA HIS A 150 1.29 4.53 -0.32
C HIS A 150 2.33 4.30 0.79
N PHE A 151 2.20 3.19 1.53
CA PHE A 151 2.96 2.98 2.78
C PHE A 151 4.49 3.10 2.64
N TRP A 152 5.07 2.58 1.56
CA TRP A 152 6.51 2.69 1.27
C TRP A 152 6.89 3.80 0.26
N LEU A 153 5.90 4.41 -0.38
CA LEU A 153 6.11 5.42 -1.42
C LEU A 153 5.28 6.66 -1.07
N PRO A 154 5.72 7.47 -0.09
CA PRO A 154 4.90 8.55 0.45
C PRO A 154 4.49 9.61 -0.59
N GLY A 155 5.21 9.71 -1.71
CA GLY A 155 4.86 10.57 -2.85
C GLY A 155 3.81 10.00 -3.82
N VAL A 156 3.26 8.81 -3.55
CA VAL A 156 2.19 8.20 -4.35
C VAL A 156 0.90 8.24 -3.54
N ASN A 157 -0.10 8.99 -3.99
CA ASN A 157 -1.42 9.00 -3.38
C ASN A 157 -2.32 7.95 -4.04
N LEU A 158 -2.87 7.05 -3.24
CA LEU A 158 -3.73 5.96 -3.73
C LEU A 158 -5.15 6.42 -4.07
N LEU A 159 -5.52 7.66 -3.76
CA LEU A 159 -6.84 8.21 -4.07
C LEU A 159 -6.84 9.05 -5.37
N ASP A 160 -5.70 9.26 -6.02
CA ASP A 160 -5.59 10.12 -7.22
C ASP A 160 -6.48 9.64 -8.37
N ASP A 161 -6.68 8.32 -8.50
CA ASP A 161 -7.53 7.72 -9.55
C ASP A 161 -9.03 7.82 -9.23
N ILE A 162 -9.41 8.33 -8.05
CA ILE A 162 -10.80 8.45 -7.60
C ILE A 162 -11.21 9.91 -7.67
N GLY A 163 -12.29 10.21 -8.40
CA GLY A 163 -12.79 11.58 -8.52
C GLY A 163 -13.05 12.22 -7.15
N GLN A 164 -12.55 13.46 -6.93
CA GLN A 164 -12.61 14.15 -5.63
C GLN A 164 -14.02 14.22 -5.04
N GLY A 165 -15.05 14.43 -5.87
CA GLY A 165 -16.44 14.43 -5.43
C GLY A 165 -16.88 13.08 -4.84
N VAL A 166 -16.40 11.97 -5.40
CA VAL A 166 -16.69 10.63 -4.90
C VAL A 166 -15.93 10.37 -3.60
N VAL A 167 -14.67 10.80 -3.50
CA VAL A 167 -13.89 10.72 -2.27
C VAL A 167 -14.58 11.49 -1.13
N GLY A 168 -15.08 12.70 -1.40
CA GLY A 168 -15.85 13.49 -0.43
C GLY A 168 -17.16 12.82 0.01
N GLN A 169 -17.88 12.15 -0.90
CA GLN A 169 -19.08 11.37 -0.57
C GLN A 169 -18.75 10.19 0.36
N MET A 170 -17.65 9.47 0.08
CA MET A 170 -17.18 8.38 0.95
C MET A 170 -16.83 8.89 2.35
N ALA A 171 -16.13 10.02 2.44
CA ALA A 171 -15.82 10.67 3.71
C ALA A 171 -17.10 11.00 4.52
N TYR A 172 -18.08 11.63 3.86
CA TYR A 172 -19.36 11.96 4.48
C TYR A 172 -20.11 10.72 4.97
N ARG A 173 -20.10 9.62 4.19
CA ARG A 173 -20.74 8.37 4.60
C ARG A 173 -20.07 7.78 5.85
N LEU A 174 -18.74 7.70 5.88
CA LEU A 174 -18.02 7.23 7.07
C LEU A 174 -18.30 8.08 8.30
N LYS A 175 -18.33 9.41 8.14
CA LYS A 175 -18.70 10.34 9.21
C LYS A 175 -20.08 10.05 9.79
N ARG A 176 -21.07 9.75 8.92
CA ARG A 176 -22.42 9.36 9.36
C ARG A 176 -22.45 8.05 10.13
N ILE A 177 -21.67 7.05 9.70
CA ILE A 177 -21.54 5.77 10.42
C ILE A 177 -20.89 6.00 11.79
N LEU A 178 -19.84 6.82 11.85
CA LEU A 178 -19.17 7.19 13.09
C LEU A 178 -20.09 7.93 14.08
N ASN A 179 -20.98 8.78 13.58
CA ASN A 179 -21.85 9.61 14.42
C ASN A 179 -23.17 8.95 14.84
N SER A 180 -23.44 7.70 14.43
CA SER A 180 -24.70 7.04 14.72
C SER A 180 -24.51 5.61 15.19
N GLU A 181 -24.77 5.37 16.48
CA GLU A 181 -24.75 4.03 17.08
C GLU A 181 -25.75 3.08 16.40
N ALA A 182 -26.95 3.56 16.10
CA ALA A 182 -27.95 2.80 15.35
C ALA A 182 -27.44 2.37 13.95
N GLN A 183 -26.69 3.24 13.25
CA GLN A 183 -26.07 2.88 11.97
C GLN A 183 -24.93 1.87 12.15
N ARG A 184 -24.11 2.00 13.21
CA ARG A 184 -23.07 1.01 13.52
C ARG A 184 -23.69 -0.35 13.81
N ASN A 185 -24.71 -0.41 14.64
CA ASN A 185 -25.36 -1.66 15.04
C ASN A 185 -26.02 -2.34 13.83
N LYS A 186 -26.74 -1.59 12.99
CA LYS A 186 -27.30 -2.10 11.73
C LYS A 186 -26.26 -2.72 10.78
N ILE A 187 -25.03 -2.22 10.82
CA ILE A 187 -23.93 -2.73 9.99
C ILE A 187 -23.29 -3.99 10.59
N LEU A 188 -23.36 -4.15 11.92
CA LEU A 188 -22.78 -5.25 12.68
C LEU A 188 -23.74 -6.46 12.83
N GLU A 189 -25.05 -6.24 12.71
CA GLU A 189 -26.09 -7.28 12.55
C GLU A 189 -25.95 -8.05 11.22
#